data_AF-A0A2J0MXC5-F1
#
_entry.id   AF-A0A2J0MXC5-F1
#
_cell.length_a   1.000
_cell.length_b   1.000
_cell.length_c   1.000
_cell.angle_alpha   90.00
_cell.angle_beta   90.00
_cell.angle_gamma   90.00
#
_symmetry.space_group_name_H-M   'P 1'
#
loop_
_entity.id
_entity.type
_entity.pdbx_description
1 polymer ?
#
loop_
_entity_poly.entity_id
_entity_poly.type
_entity_poly.pdbx_seq_one_letter_code
_entity_poly.pdbx_strand_id
1 'polypeptide(L)'
;ASIALAALRGEKVSALSVQYQIHPNQIMRWKDALESEAENIFADKRKKENYSKDRVIDELYKTIGQREVEISWLKKKFSIEIPGEIDISG
;
A
#
# COMPACT_ATOMS: atom_id res chain seq x y z
N ALA A 1 4.95 -20.49 -12.49
CA ALA A 1 6.17 -19.68 -12.27
C ALA A 1 7.44 -20.33 -12.86
N SER A 2 7.72 -21.61 -12.62
CA SER A 2 8.99 -22.26 -13.04
C SER A 2 9.34 -22.12 -14.53
N ILE A 3 8.35 -22.21 -15.43
CA ILE A 3 8.55 -22.11 -16.90
C ILE A 3 8.91 -20.68 -17.33
N ALA A 4 8.29 -19.67 -16.71
CA ALA A 4 8.64 -18.27 -16.95
C ALA A 4 10.07 -17.96 -16.47
N LEU A 5 10.46 -18.48 -15.30
CA LEU A 5 11.82 -18.37 -14.77
C LEU A 5 12.84 -19.10 -15.64
N ALA A 6 12.52 -20.30 -16.13
CA ALA A 6 13.34 -21.06 -17.08
C ALA A 6 13.57 -20.26 -18.37
N ALA A 7 12.50 -19.70 -18.95
CA ALA A 7 12.60 -18.84 -20.13
C ALA A 7 13.40 -17.54 -19.86
N LEU A 8 13.27 -16.95 -18.67
CA LEU A 8 14.05 -15.78 -18.25
C LEU A 8 15.54 -16.11 -18.08
N ARG A 9 15.86 -17.32 -17.58
CA ARG A 9 17.24 -17.84 -17.44
C ARG A 9 17.91 -18.19 -18.76
N GLY A 10 17.22 -18.06 -19.89
CA GLY A 10 17.78 -18.29 -21.22
C GLY A 10 17.50 -19.68 -21.81
N GLU A 11 16.66 -20.49 -21.16
CA GLU A 11 16.21 -21.75 -21.76
C GLU A 11 15.37 -21.48 -23.01
N LYS A 12 15.55 -22.30 -24.06
CA LYS A 12 14.87 -22.10 -25.33
C LYS A 12 13.36 -22.30 -25.17
N VAL A 13 12.59 -21.28 -25.51
CA VAL A 13 11.11 -21.31 -25.50
C VAL A 13 10.56 -22.48 -26.32
N SER A 14 11.21 -22.85 -27.43
CA SER A 14 10.82 -24.01 -28.24
C SER A 14 11.00 -25.35 -27.50
N ALA A 15 12.08 -25.50 -26.73
CA ALA A 15 12.30 -26.69 -25.92
C ALA A 15 11.30 -26.77 -24.75
N LEU A 16 11.05 -25.64 -24.08
CA LEU A 16 10.03 -25.54 -23.02
C LEU A 16 8.62 -25.81 -23.57
N SER A 17 8.33 -25.35 -24.78
CA SER A 17 7.04 -25.58 -25.43
C SER A 17 6.78 -27.06 -25.67
N VAL A 18 7.78 -27.80 -26.16
CA VAL A 18 7.67 -29.26 -26.38
C VAL A 18 7.62 -30.00 -25.05
N GLN A 19 8.50 -29.67 -24.11
CA GLN A 19 8.61 -30.35 -22.82
C GLN A 19 7.33 -30.23 -21.99
N TYR A 20 6.75 -29.03 -21.94
CA TYR A 20 5.59 -28.74 -21.11
C TYR A 20 4.28 -28.74 -21.90
N GLN A 21 4.32 -29.00 -23.21
CA GLN A 21 3.17 -28.95 -24.13
C GLN A 21 2.40 -27.61 -24.08
N ILE A 22 3.13 -26.51 -23.92
CA ILE A 22 2.57 -25.15 -23.82
C ILE A 22 2.94 -24.38 -25.08
N HIS A 23 2.01 -23.58 -25.60
CA HIS A 23 2.28 -22.79 -26.79
C HIS A 23 3.41 -21.77 -26.56
N PRO A 24 4.37 -21.60 -27.49
CA PRO A 24 5.52 -20.70 -27.32
C PRO A 24 5.12 -19.27 -26.92
N ASN A 25 4.02 -18.79 -27.51
CA ASN A 25 3.51 -17.44 -27.24
C ASN A 25 3.01 -17.27 -25.79
N GLN A 26 2.51 -18.33 -25.14
CA GLN A 26 2.11 -18.28 -23.72
C GLN A 26 3.34 -18.19 -22.81
N ILE A 27 4.39 -18.95 -23.14
CA ILE A 27 5.67 -18.92 -22.41
C ILE A 27 6.30 -17.53 -22.51
N MET A 28 6.29 -16.92 -23.70
CA MET A 28 6.79 -15.55 -23.90
C MET A 28 6.00 -14.55 -23.04
N ARG A 29 4.67 -14.60 -23.09
CA ARG A 29 3.82 -13.73 -22.25
C ARG A 29 4.09 -13.88 -20.76
N TRP A 30 4.35 -15.10 -20.29
CA TRP A 30 4.69 -15.32 -18.88
C TRP A 30 6.08 -14.81 -18.51
N LYS A 31 7.05 -14.94 -19.42
CA LYS A 31 8.39 -14.36 -19.25
C LYS A 31 8.28 -12.84 -19.13
N ASP A 32 7.61 -12.20 -20.08
CA ASP A 32 7.46 -10.74 -20.11
C ASP A 32 6.73 -10.22 -18.87
N ALA A 33 5.66 -10.90 -18.43
CA ALA A 33 4.94 -10.55 -17.22
C ALA A 33 5.79 -10.70 -15.95
N LEU A 34 6.64 -11.74 -15.88
CA LEU A 34 7.56 -11.93 -14.77
C LEU A 34 8.63 -10.84 -14.75
N GLU A 35 9.18 -10.49 -15.91
CA GLU A 35 10.20 -9.45 -16.06
C GLU A 35 9.65 -8.06 -15.67
N SER A 36 8.44 -7.72 -16.14
CA SER A 36 7.81 -6.43 -15.82
C SER A 36 7.40 -6.30 -14.36
N GLU A 37 6.96 -7.40 -13.73
CA GLU A 37 6.46 -7.36 -12.36
C GLU A 37 7.54 -7.65 -11.31
N ALA A 38 8.71 -8.17 -11.72
CA ALA A 38 9.84 -8.42 -10.81
C ALA A 38 10.26 -7.15 -10.07
N GLU A 39 10.41 -6.03 -10.77
CA GLU A 39 10.74 -4.74 -10.15
C GLU A 39 9.69 -4.31 -9.13
N ASN A 40 8.40 -4.52 -9.42
CA ASN A 40 7.29 -4.18 -8.54
C ASN A 40 7.17 -5.10 -7.32
N ILE A 41 7.57 -6.38 -7.44
CA ILE A 41 7.55 -7.36 -6.35
C ILE A 41 8.69 -7.08 -5.37
N PHE A 42 9.87 -6.71 -5.87
CA PHE A 42 11.03 -6.39 -5.03
C PHE A 42 11.10 -4.91 -4.63
N ALA A 43 10.29 -4.04 -5.24
CA ALA A 43 10.11 -2.68 -4.76
C ALA A 43 9.54 -2.70 -3.33
N ASP A 44 10.22 -2.05 -2.40
CA ASP A 44 9.79 -1.92 -1.01
C ASP A 44 8.57 -1.00 -0.90
N LYS A 45 7.38 -1.51 -1.26
CA LYS A 45 6.11 -0.80 -1.22
C LYS A 45 5.72 -0.40 0.22
N ARG A 46 6.32 -1.03 1.24
CA ARG A 46 6.09 -0.70 2.66
C ARG A 46 6.49 0.73 2.99
N LYS A 47 7.57 1.26 2.40
CA LYS A 47 7.96 2.67 2.62
C LYS A 47 6.91 3.65 2.10
N LYS A 48 6.35 3.37 0.92
CA LYS A 48 5.32 4.21 0.29
C LYS A 48 3.98 4.12 1.05
N GLU A 49 3.62 2.93 1.49
CA GLU A 49 2.39 2.72 2.27
C GLU A 49 2.48 3.33 3.68
N ASN A 50 3.62 3.19 4.36
CA ASN A 50 3.85 3.80 5.66
C ASN A 50 3.81 5.34 5.57
N TYR A 51 4.47 5.93 4.57
CA TYR A 51 4.41 7.38 4.34
C TYR A 51 2.97 7.88 4.10
N SER A 52 2.15 7.08 3.40
CA SER A 52 0.73 7.38 3.21
C SER A 52 -0.07 7.30 4.51
N LYS A 53 0.22 6.32 5.37
CA LYS A 53 -0.44 6.14 6.67
C LYS A 53 -0.07 7.26 7.64
N ASP A 54 1.21 7.59 7.74
CA ASP A 54 1.72 8.66 8.59
C ASP A 54 1.07 10.00 8.23
N ARG A 55 0.95 10.28 6.92
CA ARG A 55 0.24 11.48 6.45
C ARG A 55 -1.23 11.53 6.88
N VAL A 56 -1.95 10.41 6.78
CA VAL A 56 -3.35 10.34 7.21
C VAL A 56 -3.46 10.53 8.72
N ILE A 57 -2.53 9.97 9.49
CA ILE A 57 -2.47 10.14 10.95
C ILE A 57 -2.23 11.61 11.31
N ASP A 58 -1.29 12.29 10.64
CA ASP A 58 -1.03 13.71 10.85
C ASP A 58 -2.25 14.59 10.54
N GLU A 59 -2.94 14.30 9.42
CA GLU A 59 -4.16 15.01 9.03
C GLU A 59 -5.30 14.79 10.05
N LEU A 60 -5.42 13.58 10.60
CA LEU A 60 -6.37 13.27 11.66
C LEU A 60 -6.05 14.01 12.96
N TYR A 61 -4.80 13.99 13.43
CA TYR A 61 -4.41 14.72 14.65
C TYR A 61 -4.66 16.22 14.53
N LYS A 62 -4.33 16.81 13.37
CA LYS A 62 -4.63 18.22 13.11
C LYS A 62 -6.13 18.52 13.17
N THR A 63 -6.95 17.64 12.61
CA THR A 63 -8.41 17.80 12.61
C THR A 63 -8.98 17.68 14.02
N ILE A 64 -8.48 16.73 14.82
CA ILE A 64 -8.87 16.57 16.23
C ILE A 64 -8.54 17.84 17.01
N GLY A 65 -7.31 18.34 16.92
CA GLY A 65 -6.90 19.56 17.63
C GLY A 65 -7.70 20.80 17.22
N GLN A 66 -8.02 20.96 15.92
CA GLN A 66 -8.90 22.03 15.45
C GLN A 66 -10.29 21.94 16.08
N ARG A 67 -10.88 20.74 16.11
CA ARG A 67 -12.20 20.52 16.71
C ARG A 67 -12.19 20.74 18.21
N GLU A 68 -11.14 20.34 18.92
CA GLU A 68 -10.99 20.59 20.36
C GLU A 68 -10.98 22.09 20.67
N VAL A 69 -10.26 22.88 19.87
CA VAL A 69 -10.24 24.35 19.99
C VAL A 69 -11.62 24.94 19.72
N GLU A 70 -12.32 24.50 18.67
CA GLU A 70 -13.68 24.95 18.36
C GLU A 70 -14.66 24.62 19.49
N ILE A 71 -14.60 23.40 20.03
CA ILE A 71 -15.41 22.95 21.15
C ILE A 71 -15.12 23.80 22.40
N SER A 72 -13.85 24.01 22.74
CA SER A 72 -13.43 24.82 23.88
C SER A 72 -13.92 26.26 23.74
N TRP A 73 -13.82 26.85 22.55
CA TRP A 73 -14.32 28.18 22.27
C TRP A 73 -15.85 28.26 22.42
N LEU A 74 -16.60 27.28 21.90
CA LEU A 74 -18.05 27.21 22.05
C LEU A 74 -18.47 27.07 23.52
N LYS A 75 -17.82 26.17 24.28
CA LYS A 75 -18.07 26.00 25.72
C LYS A 75 -17.86 27.30 26.47
N LYS A 76 -16.75 28.00 26.23
CA LYS A 76 -16.46 29.29 26.85
C LYS A 76 -17.49 30.36 26.48
N LYS A 77 -17.90 30.42 25.21
CA LYS A 77 -18.85 31.40 24.71
C LYS A 77 -20.24 31.24 25.34
N PHE A 78 -20.68 30.01 25.54
CA PHE A 78 -22.01 29.70 26.05
C PHE A 78 -22.03 29.30 27.52
N SER A 79 -20.88 29.31 28.21
CA SER A 79 -20.74 28.85 29.60
C SER A 79 -21.32 27.45 29.81
N ILE A 80 -21.06 26.54 28.86
CA ILE A 80 -21.57 25.16 28.89
C ILE A 80 -20.53 24.27 29.57
N GLU A 81 -20.91 23.72 30.72
CA GLU A 81 -20.19 22.60 31.36
C GLU A 81 -20.89 21.30 30.96
N ILE A 82 -20.18 20.36 30.34
CA ILE A 82 -20.73 19.06 29.93
C ILE A 82 -20.42 18.05 31.06
N PRO A 83 -21.43 17.46 31.73
CA PRO A 83 -21.19 16.45 32.75
C PRO A 83 -20.61 15.17 32.12
N GLY A 84 -19.49 14.68 32.67
CA GLY A 84 -18.90 13.38 32.29
C GLY A 84 -17.76 13.43 31.27
N GLU A 85 -17.16 14.60 31.04
CA GLU A 85 -15.97 14.70 30.20
C GLU A 85 -14.74 14.13 30.92
N ILE A 86 -14.06 13.15 30.31
CA ILE A 86 -12.75 12.70 30.77
C ILE A 86 -11.78 13.81 30.44
N ASP A 87 -11.26 14.46 31.48
CA ASP A 87 -10.21 15.46 31.35
C ASP A 87 -8.95 14.78 30.83
N ILE A 88 -8.65 15.00 29.54
CA ILE A 88 -7.44 14.53 28.87
C ILE A 88 -6.33 15.59 28.89
N SER A 89 -6.55 16.70 29.60
CA SER A 89 -5.59 17.80 29.76
C SER A 89 -4.61 17.47 30.89
N GLY A 90 -3.77 16.46 30.68
CA GLY A 90 -2.57 16.24 31.49
C GLY A 90 -1.49 17.26 31.19
#